data_AF-A0A830D3R1-F1
#
_entry.id   AF-A0A830D3R1-F1
#
_cell.length_a   1.000
_cell.length_b   1.000
_cell.length_c   1.000
_cell.angle_alpha   90.00
_cell.angle_beta   90.00
_cell.angle_gamma   90.00
#
_symmetry.space_group_name_H-M   'P 1'
#
loop_
_entity.id
_entity.type
_entity.pdbx_description
1 polymer ?
#
loop_
_entity_poly.entity_id
_entity_poly.type
_entity_poly.pdbx_seq_one_letter_code
_entity_poly.pdbx_strand_id
1 'polypeptide(L)'
;MVVHCMSTPTVDLPTVYQTKSNFLKAYKRPIPSIYNTVLQELIVLQHLMRYKKSYRYDPVFALGFVTVYDQLMDGYPSDEDRDAIFKAYIEALNEDPVQYRADAQKLEEWARAQSPNSLVDFTSRDGEIENILKDISERAGSEGKFSYSRFFAVGLFRLLELANASDPTILDKLCAALNVNKKSVDRDLDVYRNLLSKLVQAKELLKEYVAREKKKIEERAVSQKASEAVTKCLGEYETARR
;
A
#
# COMPACT_ATOMS: atom_id res chain seq x y z
N MET A 1 20.40 -48.37 21.94
CA MET A 1 20.81 -46.99 21.56
C MET A 1 19.54 -46.27 21.13
N VAL A 2 18.95 -45.46 22.01
CA VAL A 2 17.70 -44.74 21.73
C VAL A 2 18.08 -43.42 21.09
N VAL A 3 17.82 -43.26 19.79
CA VAL A 3 18.01 -41.99 19.09
C VAL A 3 16.85 -41.09 19.45
N HIS A 4 17.07 -40.15 20.38
CA HIS A 4 16.12 -39.07 20.65
C HIS A 4 16.19 -38.08 19.48
N CYS A 5 15.13 -38.05 18.67
CA CYS A 5 14.91 -36.99 17.70
C CYS A 5 14.55 -35.72 18.49
N MET A 6 15.54 -34.85 18.72
CA MET A 6 15.28 -33.51 19.25
C MET A 6 14.63 -32.70 18.14
N SER A 7 13.30 -32.69 18.09
CA SER A 7 12.55 -31.71 17.32
C SER A 7 12.89 -30.34 17.87
N THR A 8 13.65 -29.55 17.11
CA THR A 8 13.74 -28.11 17.38
C THR A 8 12.33 -27.54 17.45
N PRO A 9 12.02 -26.61 18.36
CA PRO A 9 10.70 -26.00 18.40
C PRO A 9 10.49 -25.32 17.04
N THR A 10 9.58 -25.88 16.25
CA THR A 10 9.09 -25.24 15.04
C THR A 10 8.44 -23.95 15.51
N VAL A 11 9.06 -22.81 15.22
CA VAL A 11 8.35 -21.52 15.27
C VAL A 11 7.14 -21.73 14.36
N ASP A 12 5.95 -21.81 14.95
CA ASP A 12 4.71 -21.98 14.20
C ASP A 12 4.49 -20.68 13.42
N LEU A 13 4.99 -20.66 12.18
CA LEU A 13 4.89 -19.49 11.32
C LEU A 13 3.42 -19.32 10.94
N PRO A 14 2.87 -18.10 11.07
CA PRO A 14 1.51 -17.84 10.64
C PRO A 14 1.30 -18.26 9.19
N THR A 15 0.14 -18.83 8.90
CA THR A 15 -0.36 -19.09 7.57
C THR A 15 -0.99 -17.82 6.98
N VAL A 16 -1.12 -17.79 5.64
CA VAL A 16 -1.85 -16.72 4.94
C VAL A 16 -3.28 -16.57 5.51
N TYR A 17 -3.93 -17.70 5.82
CA TYR A 17 -5.25 -17.70 6.44
C TYR A 17 -5.26 -16.99 7.80
N GLN A 18 -4.29 -17.30 8.68
CA GLN A 18 -4.18 -16.64 9.98
C GLN A 18 -3.93 -15.14 9.84
N THR A 19 -3.05 -14.71 8.93
CA THR A 19 -2.83 -13.27 8.67
C THR A 19 -4.11 -12.58 8.20
N LYS A 20 -4.83 -13.14 7.22
CA LYS A 20 -6.11 -12.58 6.76
C LYS A 20 -7.17 -12.55 7.88
N SER A 21 -7.24 -13.61 8.68
CA SER A 21 -8.14 -13.69 9.82
C SER A 21 -7.82 -12.60 10.84
N ASN A 22 -6.54 -12.38 11.15
CA ASN A 22 -6.09 -11.35 12.07
C ASN A 22 -6.47 -9.94 11.57
N PHE A 23 -6.28 -9.67 10.27
CA PHE A 23 -6.70 -8.40 9.67
C PHE A 23 -8.21 -8.16 9.84
N LEU A 24 -9.06 -9.15 9.52
CA LEU A 24 -10.52 -9.02 9.64
C LEU A 24 -11.01 -8.96 11.10
N LYS A 25 -10.23 -9.51 12.05
CA LYS A 25 -10.51 -9.37 13.49
C LYS A 25 -10.15 -7.98 14.00
N ALA A 26 -9.04 -7.41 13.52
CA ALA A 26 -8.56 -6.09 13.89
C ALA A 26 -9.42 -4.97 13.27
N TYR A 27 -9.83 -5.11 12.01
CA TYR A 27 -10.71 -4.17 11.33
C TYR A 27 -12.04 -4.83 10.92
N LYS A 28 -13.10 -4.53 11.66
CA LYS A 28 -14.44 -5.18 11.53
C LYS A 28 -15.44 -4.41 10.67
N ARG A 29 -15.13 -3.16 10.30
CA ARG A 29 -16.03 -2.32 9.50
C ARG A 29 -16.00 -2.81 8.03
N PRO A 30 -17.08 -2.67 7.25
CA PRO A 30 -17.06 -3.02 5.84
C PRO A 30 -16.05 -2.17 5.05
N ILE A 31 -15.27 -2.81 4.18
CA ILE A 31 -14.38 -2.14 3.21
C ILE A 31 -15.04 -2.22 1.83
N PRO A 32 -15.20 -1.12 1.08
CA PRO A 32 -15.73 -1.17 -0.28
C PRO A 32 -14.92 -2.14 -1.15
N SER A 33 -15.62 -2.92 -1.98
CA SER A 33 -15.03 -4.05 -2.72
C SER A 33 -13.84 -3.65 -3.60
N ILE A 34 -13.86 -2.44 -4.18
CA ILE A 34 -12.77 -1.90 -5.00
C ILE A 34 -11.44 -1.84 -4.25
N TYR A 35 -11.45 -1.50 -2.95
CA TYR A 35 -10.27 -1.48 -2.10
C TYR A 35 -10.00 -2.87 -1.51
N ASN A 36 -11.05 -3.55 -1.04
CA ASN A 36 -10.90 -4.82 -0.32
C ASN A 36 -10.23 -5.90 -1.17
N THR A 37 -10.58 -6.03 -2.46
CA THR A 37 -9.95 -7.04 -3.33
C THR A 37 -8.44 -6.85 -3.39
N VAL A 38 -8.00 -5.61 -3.63
CA VAL A 38 -6.58 -5.28 -3.78
C VAL A 38 -5.85 -5.38 -2.43
N LEU A 39 -6.46 -4.93 -1.33
CA LEU A 39 -5.92 -5.08 0.02
C LEU A 39 -5.69 -6.56 0.36
N GLN A 40 -6.67 -7.42 0.07
CA GLN A 40 -6.56 -8.85 0.35
C GLN A 40 -5.47 -9.54 -0.48
N GLU A 41 -5.27 -9.14 -1.73
CA GLU A 41 -4.14 -9.60 -2.55
C GLU A 41 -2.81 -9.10 -2.00
N LEU A 42 -2.75 -7.82 -1.62
CA LEU A 42 -1.56 -7.21 -1.04
C LEU A 42 -1.15 -7.94 0.25
N ILE A 43 -2.10 -8.25 1.14
CA ILE A 43 -1.85 -9.03 2.38
C ILE A 43 -1.18 -10.36 2.07
N VAL A 44 -1.66 -11.10 1.05
CA VAL A 44 -1.05 -12.38 0.66
C VAL A 44 0.37 -12.17 0.18
N LEU A 45 0.59 -11.19 -0.70
CA LEU A 45 1.91 -10.92 -1.26
C LEU A 45 2.89 -10.53 -0.16
N GLN A 46 2.50 -9.66 0.77
CA GLN A 46 3.37 -9.23 1.87
C GLN A 46 3.59 -10.35 2.88
N HIS A 47 2.59 -11.17 3.19
CA HIS A 47 2.75 -12.37 4.01
C HIS A 47 3.85 -13.29 3.45
N LEU A 48 3.75 -13.62 2.16
CA LEU A 48 4.73 -14.48 1.50
C LEU A 48 6.14 -13.87 1.47
N MET A 49 6.29 -12.56 1.63
CA MET A 49 7.59 -11.91 1.79
C MET A 49 8.06 -11.89 3.23
N ARG A 50 7.19 -11.49 4.16
CA ARG A 50 7.45 -11.33 5.59
C ARG A 50 7.97 -12.61 6.25
N TYR A 51 7.47 -13.76 5.82
CA TYR A 51 7.82 -15.06 6.39
C TYR A 51 8.85 -15.84 5.55
N LYS A 52 9.51 -15.19 4.56
CA LYS A 52 10.71 -15.77 3.93
C LYS A 52 11.84 -15.85 4.94
N LYS A 53 12.63 -16.91 4.87
CA LYS A 53 13.84 -17.07 5.69
C LYS A 53 14.83 -15.90 5.53
N SER A 54 14.88 -15.31 4.34
CA SER A 54 15.76 -14.17 4.01
C SER A 54 15.16 -12.81 4.37
N TYR A 55 13.92 -12.75 4.89
CA TYR A 55 13.28 -11.49 5.21
C TYR A 55 14.02 -10.81 6.36
N ARG A 56 14.34 -9.54 6.14
CA ARG A 56 14.78 -8.60 7.16
C ARG A 56 14.12 -7.28 6.81
N TYR A 57 13.43 -6.68 7.77
CA TYR A 57 12.83 -5.36 7.62
C TYR A 57 13.88 -4.36 7.12
N ASP A 58 13.47 -3.50 6.18
CA ASP A 58 14.29 -2.41 5.69
C ASP A 58 13.42 -1.15 5.47
N PRO A 59 13.90 0.05 5.86
CA PRO A 59 13.14 1.29 5.70
C PRO A 59 12.76 1.65 4.26
N VAL A 60 13.55 1.23 3.26
CA VAL A 60 13.25 1.47 1.83
C VAL A 60 12.03 0.64 1.39
N PHE A 61 11.92 -0.60 1.85
CA PHE A 61 10.73 -1.43 1.72
C PHE A 61 9.52 -0.76 2.38
N ALA A 62 9.68 -0.25 3.60
CA ALA A 62 8.58 0.39 4.33
C ALA A 62 8.08 1.63 3.57
N LEU A 63 9.00 2.49 3.10
CA LEU A 63 8.68 3.62 2.22
C LEU A 63 7.88 3.17 1.00
N GLY A 64 8.34 2.12 0.31
CA GLY A 64 7.66 1.61 -0.86
C GLY A 64 6.26 1.06 -0.54
N PHE A 65 6.11 0.29 0.54
CA PHE A 65 4.81 -0.20 0.97
C PHE A 65 3.85 0.94 1.32
N VAL A 66 4.29 1.90 2.13
CA VAL A 66 3.50 3.07 2.53
C VAL A 66 3.05 3.84 1.29
N THR A 67 3.95 4.05 0.32
CA THR A 67 3.63 4.68 -0.96
C THR A 67 2.53 3.94 -1.72
N VAL A 68 2.65 2.61 -1.85
CA VAL A 68 1.62 1.79 -2.51
C VAL A 68 0.29 1.87 -1.77
N TYR A 69 0.32 1.75 -0.44
CA TYR A 69 -0.86 1.77 0.39
C TYR A 69 -1.60 3.10 0.26
N ASP A 70 -0.89 4.23 0.39
CA ASP A 70 -1.51 5.56 0.34
C ASP A 70 -2.11 5.83 -1.04
N GLN A 71 -1.43 5.45 -2.12
CA GLN A 71 -1.98 5.57 -3.48
C GLN A 71 -3.17 4.63 -3.71
N LEU A 72 -3.13 3.41 -3.17
CA LEU A 72 -4.26 2.48 -3.22
C LEU A 72 -5.47 3.06 -2.48
N MET A 73 -5.24 3.64 -1.31
CA MET A 73 -6.30 4.15 -0.43
C MET A 73 -6.66 5.62 -0.69
N ASP A 74 -6.05 6.25 -1.70
CA ASP A 74 -6.42 7.59 -2.13
C ASP A 74 -7.90 7.63 -2.56
N GLY A 75 -8.64 8.64 -2.11
CA GLY A 75 -10.08 8.74 -2.31
C GLY A 75 -10.93 7.76 -1.47
N TYR A 76 -10.35 7.09 -0.47
CA TYR A 76 -11.14 6.32 0.50
C TYR A 76 -12.05 7.28 1.31
N PRO A 77 -13.32 6.94 1.60
CA PRO A 77 -14.29 7.91 2.15
C PRO A 77 -13.98 8.50 3.52
N SER A 78 -13.10 7.89 4.30
CA SER A 78 -12.83 8.19 5.70
C SER A 78 -11.34 8.06 5.98
N ASP A 79 -10.68 9.16 6.34
CA ASP A 79 -9.26 9.16 6.70
C ASP A 79 -9.00 8.34 7.97
N GLU A 80 -9.90 8.39 8.95
CA GLU A 80 -9.83 7.57 10.16
C GLU A 80 -9.83 6.08 9.82
N ASP A 81 -10.70 5.65 8.90
CA ASP A 81 -10.75 4.26 8.46
C ASP A 81 -9.52 3.90 7.63
N ARG A 82 -9.00 4.81 6.81
CA ARG A 82 -7.75 4.57 6.06
C ARG A 82 -6.60 4.27 7.03
N ASP A 83 -6.48 5.03 8.11
CA ASP A 83 -5.41 4.84 9.09
C ASP A 83 -5.65 3.58 9.95
N ALA A 84 -6.91 3.30 10.32
CA ALA A 84 -7.28 2.09 11.03
C ALA A 84 -7.03 0.82 10.21
N ILE A 85 -7.31 0.84 8.90
CA ILE A 85 -7.01 -0.26 7.97
C ILE A 85 -5.51 -0.45 7.85
N PHE A 86 -4.71 0.62 7.77
CA PHE A 86 -3.26 0.54 7.68
C PHE A 86 -2.68 -0.14 8.91
N LYS A 87 -3.12 0.31 10.09
CA LYS A 87 -2.75 -0.27 11.38
C LYS A 87 -3.09 -1.75 11.44
N ALA A 88 -4.35 -2.11 11.17
CA ALA A 88 -4.81 -3.49 11.19
C ALA A 88 -4.06 -4.38 10.18
N TYR A 89 -3.71 -3.84 9.01
CA TYR A 89 -2.95 -4.54 7.98
C TYR A 89 -1.56 -4.92 8.47
N ILE A 90 -0.80 -3.94 8.99
CA ILE A 90 0.59 -4.14 9.42
C ILE A 90 0.64 -5.02 10.67
N GLU A 91 -0.26 -4.79 11.64
CA GLU A 91 -0.36 -5.62 12.84
C GLU A 91 -0.71 -7.07 12.52
N ALA A 92 -1.55 -7.32 11.51
CA ALA A 92 -1.89 -8.68 11.09
C ALA A 92 -0.68 -9.49 10.57
N LEU A 93 0.37 -8.80 10.13
CA LEU A 93 1.64 -9.37 9.70
C LEU A 93 2.67 -9.49 10.84
N ASN A 94 2.30 -9.14 12.08
CA ASN A 94 3.19 -9.05 13.24
C ASN A 94 4.34 -8.05 12.99
N GLU A 95 4.00 -6.90 12.42
CA GLU A 95 4.90 -5.76 12.17
C GLU A 95 4.37 -4.51 12.89
N ASP A 96 5.20 -3.46 13.00
CA ASP A 96 4.85 -2.21 13.69
C ASP A 96 4.41 -1.11 12.69
N PRO A 97 3.11 -0.71 12.69
CA PRO A 97 2.63 0.36 11.81
C PRO A 97 3.25 1.72 12.09
N VAL A 98 3.62 2.00 13.35
CA VAL A 98 4.24 3.28 13.74
C VAL A 98 5.64 3.35 13.15
N GLN A 99 6.42 2.28 13.26
CA GLN A 99 7.74 2.18 12.64
C GLN A 99 7.68 2.39 11.12
N TYR A 100 6.74 1.72 10.43
CA TYR A 100 6.60 1.86 8.97
C TYR A 100 6.34 3.31 8.55
N ARG A 101 5.43 4.02 9.24
CA ARG A 101 5.11 5.41 8.94
C ARG A 101 6.28 6.35 9.26
N ALA A 102 6.91 6.18 10.42
CA ALA A 102 8.03 7.02 10.84
C ALA A 102 9.25 6.86 9.92
N ASP A 103 9.62 5.62 9.58
CA ASP A 103 10.75 5.35 8.70
C ASP A 103 10.47 5.86 7.28
N ALA A 104 9.26 5.63 6.75
CA ALA A 104 8.87 6.19 5.46
C ALA A 104 9.01 7.72 5.45
N GLN A 105 8.45 8.41 6.46
CA GLN A 105 8.53 9.86 6.57
C GLN A 105 9.98 10.36 6.63
N LYS A 106 10.85 9.74 7.44
CA LYS A 106 12.27 10.11 7.52
C LYS A 106 12.99 9.98 6.18
N LEU A 107 12.74 8.88 5.44
CA LEU A 107 13.32 8.70 4.12
C LEU A 107 12.78 9.73 3.12
N GLU A 108 11.50 10.08 3.20
CA GLU A 108 10.92 11.12 2.34
C GLU A 108 11.56 12.49 2.61
N GLU A 109 11.70 12.88 3.87
CA GLU A 109 12.33 14.13 4.28
C GLU A 109 13.80 14.18 3.84
N TRP A 110 14.53 13.09 4.05
CA TRP A 110 15.91 12.98 3.58
C TRP A 110 15.99 13.11 2.06
N ALA A 111 15.13 12.40 1.31
CA ALA A 111 15.13 12.43 -0.15
C ALA A 111 14.83 13.84 -0.71
N ARG A 112 13.86 14.56 -0.12
CA ARG A 112 13.53 15.94 -0.51
C ARG A 112 14.69 16.91 -0.29
N ALA A 113 15.59 16.60 0.65
CA ALA A 113 16.80 17.38 0.89
C ALA A 113 17.98 17.00 -0.02
N GLN A 114 17.84 15.97 -0.87
CA GLN A 114 18.91 15.54 -1.78
C GLN A 114 18.84 16.23 -3.14
N SER A 115 20.01 16.31 -3.77
CA SER A 115 20.15 16.45 -5.22
C SER A 115 20.31 15.07 -5.85
N PRO A 116 20.12 14.91 -7.18
CA PRO A 116 20.35 13.63 -7.84
C PRO A 116 21.75 13.04 -7.60
N ASN A 117 22.79 13.88 -7.51
CA ASN A 117 24.15 13.42 -7.23
C ASN A 117 24.31 13.02 -5.75
N SER A 118 23.86 13.86 -4.81
CA SER A 118 24.00 13.51 -3.38
C SER A 118 23.21 12.25 -3.02
N LEU A 119 22.06 12.01 -3.68
CA LEU A 119 21.28 10.78 -3.52
C LEU A 119 22.11 9.51 -3.80
N VAL A 120 22.94 9.52 -4.86
CA VAL A 120 23.75 8.34 -5.25
C VAL A 120 25.09 8.29 -4.52
N ASP A 121 25.60 9.43 -4.06
CA ASP A 121 26.87 9.53 -3.32
C ASP A 121 26.70 9.26 -1.80
N PHE A 122 25.60 8.62 -1.38
CA PHE A 122 25.31 8.31 0.03
C PHE A 122 26.41 7.49 0.72
N THR A 123 27.18 6.70 -0.03
CA THR A 123 28.28 5.86 0.50
C THR A 123 29.44 6.69 1.07
N SER A 124 29.62 7.91 0.57
CA SER A 124 30.70 8.83 0.98
C SER A 124 30.33 9.75 2.16
N ARG A 125 29.09 9.67 2.64
CA ARG A 125 28.52 10.58 3.63
C ARG A 125 28.08 9.80 4.86
N ASP A 126 28.02 10.48 6.01
CA ASP A 126 27.54 9.90 7.26
C ASP A 126 26.26 10.59 7.71
N GLY A 127 25.29 9.76 8.09
CA GLY A 127 23.96 10.16 8.51
C GLY A 127 23.09 8.94 8.76
N GLU A 128 21.95 9.12 9.43
CA GLU A 128 21.05 8.02 9.78
C GLU A 128 20.59 7.25 8.53
N ILE A 129 20.12 7.97 7.50
CA ILE A 129 19.63 7.37 6.26
C ILE A 129 20.78 6.82 5.41
N GLU A 130 21.91 7.53 5.33
CA GLU A 130 23.11 7.06 4.66
C GLU A 130 23.59 5.71 5.23
N ASN A 131 23.59 5.57 6.56
CA ASN A 131 23.96 4.33 7.24
C ASN A 131 22.95 3.20 6.97
N ILE A 132 21.66 3.50 6.89
CA ILE A 132 20.63 2.54 6.46
C ILE A 132 20.90 2.05 5.03
N LEU A 133 21.19 2.96 4.10
CA LEU A 133 21.46 2.61 2.70
C LEU A 133 22.78 1.83 2.56
N LYS A 134 23.80 2.12 3.37
CA LYS A 134 25.04 1.33 3.45
C LYS A 134 24.77 -0.09 3.94
N ASP A 135 24.01 -0.31 5.03
CA ASP A 135 23.62 -1.66 5.49
C ASP A 135 22.87 -2.43 4.40
N ILE A 136 21.95 -1.77 3.69
CA ILE A 136 21.22 -2.37 2.57
C ILE A 136 22.20 -2.78 1.47
N SER A 137 23.12 -1.89 1.09
CA SER A 137 24.13 -2.15 0.05
C SER A 137 25.03 -3.34 0.40
N GLU A 138 25.52 -3.42 1.64
CA GLU A 138 26.35 -4.53 2.12
C GLU A 138 25.59 -5.86 2.10
N ARG A 139 24.32 -5.84 2.52
CA ARG A 139 23.46 -7.03 2.47
C ARG A 139 23.15 -7.46 1.05
N ALA A 140 22.85 -6.52 0.16
CA ALA A 140 22.52 -6.81 -1.24
C ALA A 140 23.73 -7.35 -2.01
N GLY A 141 24.94 -6.90 -1.67
CA GLY A 141 26.20 -7.45 -2.21
C GLY A 141 26.57 -8.82 -1.63
N SER A 142 25.90 -9.28 -0.57
CA SER A 142 26.15 -10.58 0.08
C SER A 142 25.12 -11.63 -0.31
N GLU A 143 25.57 -12.80 -0.78
CA GLU A 143 24.67 -13.88 -1.20
C GLU A 143 23.71 -14.32 -0.08
N GLY A 144 22.41 -14.34 -0.38
CA GLY A 144 21.36 -14.81 0.52
C GLY A 144 21.02 -13.89 1.71
N LYS A 145 21.64 -12.70 1.83
CA LYS A 145 21.42 -11.78 2.96
C LYS A 145 20.44 -10.64 2.67
N PHE A 146 19.96 -10.53 1.43
CA PHE A 146 19.01 -9.51 1.02
C PHE A 146 17.79 -10.13 0.33
N SER A 147 16.59 -9.74 0.81
CA SER A 147 15.32 -10.18 0.24
C SER A 147 14.70 -9.05 -0.56
N TYR A 148 15.13 -8.92 -1.82
CA TYR A 148 14.53 -7.96 -2.75
C TYR A 148 13.00 -8.16 -2.86
N SER A 149 12.28 -7.05 -3.03
CA SER A 149 10.84 -7.04 -3.22
C SER A 149 10.42 -5.94 -4.19
N ARG A 150 9.18 -6.03 -4.69
CA ARG A 150 8.57 -4.94 -5.46
C ARG A 150 8.43 -3.67 -4.64
N PHE A 151 8.11 -3.78 -3.34
CA PHE A 151 8.04 -2.60 -2.48
C PHE A 151 9.40 -1.92 -2.36
N PHE A 152 10.49 -2.67 -2.29
CA PHE A 152 11.83 -2.08 -2.33
C PHE A 152 12.05 -1.24 -3.61
N ALA A 153 11.68 -1.77 -4.79
CA ALA A 153 11.77 -1.00 -6.04
C ALA A 153 10.92 0.28 -6.01
N VAL A 154 9.67 0.19 -5.52
CA VAL A 154 8.80 1.37 -5.34
C VAL A 154 9.43 2.38 -4.38
N GLY A 155 10.05 1.92 -3.29
CA GLY A 155 10.79 2.77 -2.35
C GLY A 155 11.95 3.51 -3.03
N LEU A 156 12.75 2.82 -3.85
CA LEU A 156 13.80 3.49 -4.63
C LEU A 156 13.25 4.52 -5.60
N PHE A 157 12.16 4.20 -6.30
CA PHE A 157 11.51 5.16 -7.19
C PHE A 157 10.98 6.37 -6.42
N ARG A 158 10.42 6.16 -5.23
CA ARG A 158 9.93 7.24 -4.37
C ARG A 158 11.07 8.16 -3.91
N LEU A 159 12.23 7.61 -3.56
CA LEU A 159 13.43 8.41 -3.25
C LEU A 159 13.85 9.28 -4.44
N LEU A 160 13.88 8.70 -5.65
CA LEU A 160 14.23 9.44 -6.88
C LEU A 160 13.21 10.53 -7.21
N GLU A 161 11.92 10.22 -7.10
CA GLU A 161 10.83 11.18 -7.32
C GLU A 161 10.96 12.38 -6.39
N LEU A 162 11.20 12.15 -5.10
CA LEU A 162 11.31 13.21 -4.09
C LEU A 162 12.58 14.06 -4.23
N ALA A 163 13.67 13.48 -4.71
CA ALA A 163 14.91 14.19 -5.04
C ALA A 163 14.87 14.88 -6.42
N ASN A 164 13.72 14.83 -7.12
CA ASN A 164 13.55 15.31 -8.48
C ASN A 164 14.61 14.74 -9.47
N ALA A 165 14.98 13.47 -9.26
CA ALA A 165 16.00 12.75 -10.02
C ALA A 165 15.37 11.94 -11.16
N SER A 166 14.94 12.64 -12.22
CA SER A 166 14.24 12.05 -13.37
C SER A 166 15.16 11.44 -14.44
N ASP A 167 16.48 11.70 -14.37
CA ASP A 167 17.46 11.14 -15.29
C ASP A 167 17.63 9.63 -15.04
N PRO A 168 17.37 8.76 -16.04
CA PRO A 168 17.53 7.30 -15.92
C PRO A 168 18.92 6.86 -15.46
N THR A 169 19.97 7.64 -15.75
CA THR A 169 21.34 7.32 -15.33
C THR A 169 21.54 7.40 -13.82
N ILE A 170 20.69 8.15 -13.12
CA ILE A 170 20.72 8.24 -11.65
C ILE A 170 20.18 6.95 -11.03
N LEU A 171 19.13 6.35 -11.62
CA LEU A 171 18.65 5.04 -11.20
C LEU A 171 19.71 3.95 -11.41
N ASP A 172 20.45 4.01 -12.53
CA ASP A 172 21.59 3.12 -12.78
C ASP A 172 22.66 3.22 -11.68
N LYS A 173 23.08 4.45 -11.35
CA LYS A 173 24.06 4.71 -10.30
C LYS A 173 23.55 4.29 -8.92
N LEU A 174 22.29 4.57 -8.60
CA LEU A 174 21.68 4.19 -7.33
C LEU A 174 21.62 2.66 -7.17
N CYS A 175 21.20 1.95 -8.22
CA CYS A 175 21.16 0.49 -8.21
C CYS A 175 22.57 -0.11 -8.01
N ALA A 176 23.57 0.45 -8.70
CA ALA A 176 24.95 0.02 -8.55
C ALA A 176 25.48 0.28 -7.13
N ALA A 177 25.25 1.47 -6.57
CA ALA A 177 25.67 1.83 -5.22
C ALA A 177 25.00 0.96 -4.14
N LEU A 178 23.78 0.49 -4.39
CA LEU A 178 23.04 -0.41 -3.50
C LEU A 178 23.29 -1.90 -3.78
N ASN A 179 24.13 -2.26 -4.75
CA ASN A 179 24.33 -3.66 -5.18
C ASN A 179 23.03 -4.40 -5.55
N VAL A 180 22.04 -3.71 -6.14
CA VAL A 180 20.76 -4.31 -6.56
C VAL A 180 20.66 -4.45 -8.07
N ASN A 181 19.94 -5.48 -8.51
CA ASN A 181 19.79 -5.78 -9.93
C ASN A 181 18.85 -4.78 -10.61
N LYS A 182 19.41 -3.86 -11.40
CA LYS A 182 18.64 -2.83 -12.13
C LYS A 182 17.51 -3.38 -13.00
N LYS A 183 17.75 -4.49 -13.72
CA LYS A 183 16.71 -5.12 -14.56
C LYS A 183 15.49 -5.58 -13.75
N SER A 184 15.71 -6.05 -12.52
CA SER A 184 14.63 -6.43 -11.61
C SER A 184 13.84 -5.21 -11.15
N VAL A 185 14.54 -4.12 -10.83
CA VAL A 185 13.93 -2.82 -10.47
C VAL A 185 13.08 -2.30 -11.63
N ASP A 186 13.62 -2.18 -12.84
CA ASP A 186 12.90 -1.69 -14.03
C ASP A 186 11.61 -2.48 -14.25
N ARG A 187 11.71 -3.82 -14.25
CA ARG A 187 10.56 -4.71 -14.44
C ARG A 187 9.48 -4.48 -13.38
N ASP A 188 9.86 -4.36 -12.11
CA ASP A 188 8.90 -4.18 -11.03
C ASP A 188 8.28 -2.77 -11.01
N LEU A 189 9.02 -1.74 -11.44
CA LEU A 189 8.49 -0.39 -11.62
C LEU A 189 7.49 -0.32 -12.79
N ASP A 190 7.73 -1.04 -13.88
CA ASP A 190 6.76 -1.13 -14.98
C ASP A 190 5.48 -1.85 -14.55
N VAL A 191 5.60 -2.93 -13.77
CA VAL A 191 4.43 -3.60 -13.18
C VAL A 191 3.68 -2.66 -12.24
N TYR A 192 4.39 -1.89 -11.42
CA TYR A 192 3.79 -0.93 -10.50
C TYR A 192 3.03 0.20 -11.22
N ARG A 193 3.63 0.83 -12.22
CA ARG A 193 2.98 1.86 -13.05
C ARG A 193 1.70 1.34 -13.71
N ASN A 194 1.75 0.13 -14.25
CA ASN A 194 0.60 -0.52 -14.85
C ASN A 194 -0.51 -0.82 -13.83
N LEU A 195 -0.15 -1.23 -12.60
CA LEU A 195 -1.11 -1.45 -11.52
C LEU A 195 -1.80 -0.14 -11.11
N LEU A 196 -1.03 0.93 -10.88
CA LEU A 196 -1.56 2.24 -10.53
C LEU A 196 -2.52 2.79 -11.59
N SER A 197 -2.14 2.71 -12.87
CA SER A 197 -2.99 3.17 -13.97
C SER A 197 -4.36 2.46 -13.98
N LYS A 198 -4.37 1.14 -13.74
CA LYS A 198 -5.61 0.36 -13.63
C LYS A 198 -6.45 0.75 -12.40
N LEU A 199 -5.80 1.01 -11.25
CA LEU A 199 -6.49 1.44 -10.03
C LEU A 199 -7.15 2.82 -10.21
N VAL A 200 -6.44 3.77 -10.81
CA VAL A 200 -6.99 5.11 -11.12
C VAL A 200 -8.20 4.99 -12.04
N GLN A 201 -8.10 4.20 -13.12
CA GLN A 201 -9.23 3.95 -14.02
C GLN A 201 -10.43 3.31 -13.30
N ALA A 202 -10.20 2.32 -12.44
CA ALA A 202 -11.26 1.67 -11.67
C ALA A 202 -11.94 2.63 -10.68
N LYS A 203 -11.17 3.52 -10.04
CA LYS A 203 -11.70 4.53 -9.11
C LYS A 203 -12.58 5.55 -9.82
N GLU A 204 -12.17 6.05 -10.99
CA GLU A 204 -12.99 6.98 -11.78
C GLU A 204 -14.30 6.32 -12.22
N LEU A 205 -14.27 5.08 -12.70
CA LEU A 205 -15.48 4.32 -13.05
C LEU A 205 -16.44 4.16 -11.85
N LEU A 206 -15.91 3.91 -10.65
CA LEU A 206 -16.71 3.80 -9.44
C LEU A 206 -17.29 5.15 -9.01
N LYS A 207 -16.52 6.23 -9.09
CA LYS A 207 -16.99 7.58 -8.82
C LYS A 207 -18.15 7.95 -9.73
N GLU A 208 -18.03 7.65 -11.03
CA GLU A 208 -19.12 7.82 -11.99
C GLU A 208 -20.33 6.92 -11.68
N TYR A 209 -20.12 5.67 -11.26
CA TYR A 209 -21.19 4.76 -10.89
C TYR A 209 -21.95 5.26 -9.65
N VAL A 210 -21.23 5.64 -8.59
CA VAL A 210 -21.81 6.20 -7.36
C VAL A 210 -22.56 7.50 -7.64
N ALA A 211 -21.99 8.39 -8.46
CA ALA A 211 -22.67 9.63 -8.86
C ALA A 211 -23.97 9.34 -9.62
N ARG A 212 -23.95 8.36 -10.54
CA ARG A 212 -25.14 7.90 -11.26
C ARG A 212 -26.20 7.31 -10.34
N GLU A 213 -25.81 6.45 -9.41
CA GLU A 213 -26.76 5.84 -8.47
C GLU A 213 -27.34 6.86 -7.49
N LYS A 214 -26.54 7.80 -6.96
CA LYS A 214 -27.05 8.93 -6.16
C LYS A 214 -28.08 9.75 -6.95
N LYS A 215 -27.77 10.09 -8.21
CA LYS A 215 -28.69 10.81 -9.08
C LYS A 215 -30.01 10.04 -9.30
N LYS A 216 -29.94 8.73 -9.57
CA LYS A 216 -31.15 7.90 -9.70
C LYS A 216 -31.97 7.84 -8.42
N ILE A 217 -31.32 7.76 -7.26
CA ILE A 217 -32.00 7.76 -5.96
C ILE A 217 -32.70 9.11 -5.73
N GLU A 218 -32.01 10.22 -6.03
CA GLU A 218 -32.58 11.57 -5.96
C GLU A 218 -33.76 11.73 -6.93
N GLU A 219 -33.63 11.32 -8.20
CA GLU A 219 -34.69 11.36 -9.21
C GLU A 219 -35.92 10.52 -8.80
N ARG A 220 -35.71 9.35 -8.18
CA ARG A 220 -36.77 8.51 -7.62
C ARG A 220 -37.45 9.17 -6.42
N ALA A 221 -36.69 9.78 -5.52
CA ALA A 221 -37.23 10.50 -4.37
C ALA A 221 -38.06 11.73 -4.79
N VAL A 222 -37.62 12.46 -5.82
CA VAL A 222 -38.38 13.58 -6.40
C VAL A 222 -39.66 13.08 -7.06
N SER A 223 -39.59 11.99 -7.82
CA SER A 223 -40.74 11.40 -8.49
C SER A 223 -41.79 10.84 -7.51
N GLN A 224 -41.34 10.23 -6.40
CA GLN A 224 -42.24 9.78 -5.32
C GLN A 224 -42.94 10.96 -4.64
N LYS A 225 -42.20 12.02 -4.27
CA LYS A 225 -42.80 13.25 -3.71
C LYS A 225 -43.80 13.91 -4.65
N ALA A 226 -43.49 13.95 -5.95
CA ALA A 226 -44.41 14.47 -6.96
C ALA A 226 -45.68 13.61 -7.08
N SER A 227 -45.55 12.28 -7.03
CA SER A 227 -46.69 11.37 -7.08
C SER A 227 -47.59 11.47 -5.85
N GLU A 228 -47.00 11.58 -4.65
CA GLU A 228 -47.73 11.75 -3.38
C GLU A 228 -48.48 13.09 -3.33
N ALA A 229 -47.87 14.17 -3.85
CA ALA A 229 -48.53 15.47 -3.95
C ALA A 229 -49.75 15.44 -4.88
N VAL A 230 -49.65 14.73 -6.02
CA VAL A 230 -50.77 14.57 -6.97
C VAL A 230 -51.90 13.74 -6.36
N THR A 231 -51.59 12.65 -5.65
CA THR A 231 -52.61 11.83 -4.97
C THR A 231 -53.33 12.60 -3.87
N LYS A 232 -52.62 13.44 -3.11
CA LYS A 232 -53.22 14.28 -2.07
C LYS A 232 -54.18 15.33 -2.66
N CYS A 233 -53.77 16.02 -3.72
CA CYS A 233 -54.63 16.98 -4.42
C CYS A 233 -55.90 16.34 -5.00
N LEU A 234 -55.80 15.14 -5.60
CA LEU A 234 -56.94 14.42 -6.16
C LEU A 234 -57.90 13.90 -5.08
N GLY A 235 -57.36 13.41 -3.95
CA GLY A 235 -58.17 12.97 -2.80
C GLY A 235 -58.94 14.12 -2.15
N GLU A 236 -58.31 15.30 -2.00
CA GLU A 236 -58.97 16.50 -1.47
C GLU A 236 -60.12 16.97 -2.38
N TYR A 237 -59.95 16.88 -3.71
CA TYR A 237 -60.99 17.19 -4.70
C TYR A 237 -62.19 16.24 -4.67
N GLU A 238 -61.98 14.96 -4.34
CA GLU A 238 -63.08 13.98 -4.21
C GLU A 238 -63.86 14.16 -2.90
N THR A 239 -63.21 14.54 -1.80
CA THR A 239 -63.90 14.89 -0.53
C THR A 239 -64.68 16.19 -0.60
N ALA A 240 -64.26 17.17 -1.41
CA ALA A 240 -64.96 18.45 -1.56
C ALA A 240 -66.20 18.37 -2.48
N ARG A 241 -66.43 17.22 -3.13
CA ARG A 241 -67.55 16.99 -4.07
C ARG A 241 -68.70 16.15 -3.50
N ARG A 242 -68.62 15.72 -2.24
CA ARG A 242 -69.69 15.07 -1.48
C ARG A 242 -70.30 16.05 -0.48
#